data_AF-A0A1S3JHG4-F1
#
_entry.id   AF-A0A1S3JHG4-F1
#
_cell.length_a   1.000
_cell.length_b   1.000
_cell.length_c   1.000
_cell.angle_alpha   90.00
_cell.angle_beta   90.00
_cell.angle_gamma   90.00
#
_symmetry.space_group_name_H-M   'P 1'
#
loop_
_entity.id
_entity.type
_entity.pdbx_description
1 polymer ?
#
loop_
_entity_poly.entity_id
_entity_poly.type
_entity_poly.pdbx_seq_one_letter_code
_entity_poly.pdbx_strand_id
1 'polypeptide(L)'
;MAAFGPPQSPAILSITQTQLYTILVTWVAGHDGGFDQTFTLDIKEASDDDSNYVTKMTLADPGHRNNVTSLLADLKIGVNYTLKLASTSTKPLFQKRMDDSVDFYRDWNDYKYGFGNLSGEHWLGNNKMYLLTSQDDYELRVDMEDAAGIWAFAQYDHFGISSEATKYRLRLGNYSGNA
;
A
#
# COMPACT_ATOMS: atom_id res chain seq x y z
N MET A 1 6.46 -0.58 20.65
CA MET A 1 7.38 0.51 20.26
C MET A 1 7.02 0.83 18.82
N ALA A 2 6.45 2.01 18.58
CA ALA A 2 5.65 2.30 17.38
C ALA A 2 6.51 2.31 16.11
N ALA A 3 6.38 1.21 15.36
CA ALA A 3 6.24 1.10 13.92
C ALA A 3 6.46 2.41 13.13
N PHE A 4 7.62 2.51 12.45
CA PHE A 4 7.91 3.49 11.41
C PHE A 4 8.12 2.74 10.08
N GLY A 5 7.52 3.21 8.98
CA GLY A 5 7.51 2.52 7.68
C GLY A 5 6.20 2.72 6.90
N PRO A 6 6.19 2.42 5.59
CA PRO A 6 5.02 2.57 4.74
C PRO A 6 3.97 1.51 5.08
N PRO A 7 2.73 1.71 4.64
CA PRO A 7 1.72 0.67 4.51
C PRO A 7 2.30 -0.66 3.99
N GLN A 8 2.30 -1.69 4.83
CA GLN A 8 2.65 -3.06 4.47
C GLN A 8 1.39 -3.91 4.47
N SER A 9 1.24 -4.78 3.47
CA SER A 9 0.21 -5.82 3.55
C SER A 9 0.56 -6.81 4.67
N PRO A 10 -0.43 -7.31 5.42
CA PRO A 10 -0.22 -8.34 6.43
C PRO A 10 0.31 -9.60 5.75
N ALA A 11 1.22 -10.29 6.44
CA ALA A 11 1.75 -11.56 5.99
C ALA A 11 1.02 -12.71 6.69
N ILE A 12 0.65 -13.75 5.94
CA ILE A 12 0.13 -14.98 6.53
C ILE A 12 1.23 -15.60 7.38
N LEU A 13 0.96 -15.72 8.69
CA LEU A 13 1.87 -16.33 9.66
C LEU A 13 1.72 -17.85 9.67
N SER A 14 0.48 -18.32 9.72
CA SER A 14 0.17 -19.75 9.61
C SER A 14 -1.28 -19.99 9.22
N ILE A 15 -1.52 -21.14 8.59
CA ILE A 15 -2.84 -21.66 8.24
C ILE A 15 -2.97 -23.02 8.93
N THR A 16 -3.98 -23.18 9.78
CA THR A 16 -4.23 -24.46 10.47
C THR A 16 -5.68 -24.88 10.33
N GLN A 17 -5.93 -26.15 10.04
CA GLN A 17 -7.27 -26.72 10.05
C GLN A 17 -7.57 -27.29 11.44
N THR A 18 -8.58 -26.77 12.13
CA THR A 18 -8.92 -27.18 13.51
C THR A 18 -10.14 -28.09 13.59
N GLN A 19 -10.93 -28.21 12.50
CA GLN A 19 -12.07 -29.12 12.33
C GLN A 19 -12.33 -29.41 10.83
N LEU A 20 -13.26 -30.31 10.50
CA LEU A 20 -13.62 -30.65 9.10
C LEU A 20 -13.96 -29.43 8.21
N TYR A 21 -14.39 -28.31 8.81
CA TYR A 21 -14.84 -27.12 8.10
C TYR A 21 -14.23 -25.81 8.64
N THR A 22 -13.21 -25.89 9.52
CA THR A 22 -12.61 -24.70 10.15
C THR A 22 -11.14 -24.59 9.80
N ILE A 23 -10.80 -23.52 9.08
CA ILE A 23 -9.44 -23.04 8.78
C ILE A 23 -9.24 -21.78 9.59
N LEU A 24 -8.21 -21.81 10.42
CA LEU A 24 -7.70 -20.65 11.13
C LEU A 24 -6.56 -20.06 10.31
N VAL A 25 -6.77 -18.86 9.81
CA VAL A 25 -5.70 -18.05 9.21
C VAL A 25 -5.20 -17.10 10.31
N THR A 26 -3.92 -17.19 10.60
CA THR A 26 -3.22 -16.23 11.45
C THR A 26 -2.30 -15.42 10.57
N TRP A 27 -2.25 -14.11 10.79
CA TRP A 27 -1.34 -13.22 10.10
C TRP A 27 -0.60 -12.35 11.10
N VAL A 28 0.57 -11.89 10.68
CA VAL A 28 1.27 -10.80 11.33
C VAL A 28 0.56 -9.51 10.91
N ALA A 29 0.27 -8.63 11.87
CA ALA A 29 -0.28 -7.33 11.54
C ALA A 29 0.67 -6.62 10.56
N GLY A 30 0.11 -6.13 9.45
CA GLY A 30 0.84 -5.22 8.59
C GLY A 30 1.12 -3.93 9.35
N HIS A 31 2.26 -3.31 9.09
CA HIS A 31 2.48 -1.94 9.53
C HIS A 31 1.58 -1.05 8.67
N ASP A 32 0.65 -0.33 9.30
CA ASP A 32 -0.30 0.49 8.58
C ASP A 32 0.30 1.81 8.07
N GLY A 33 1.52 2.13 8.50
CA GLY A 33 2.15 3.42 8.30
C GLY A 33 1.41 4.55 9.02
N GLY A 34 0.53 4.28 9.98
CA GLY A 34 -0.40 5.28 10.50
C GLY A 34 -1.43 5.77 9.47
N PHE A 35 -1.74 4.95 8.46
CA PHE A 35 -2.76 5.22 7.45
C PHE A 35 -3.91 4.23 7.59
N ASP A 36 -5.14 4.76 7.48
CA ASP A 36 -6.34 3.93 7.35
C ASP A 36 -6.19 2.99 6.14
N GLN A 37 -6.14 1.69 6.41
CA GLN A 37 -6.06 0.66 5.39
C GLN A 37 -7.22 -0.31 5.49
N THR A 38 -7.64 -0.76 4.31
CA THR A 38 -8.57 -1.87 4.19
C THR A 38 -7.83 -3.10 3.72
N PHE A 39 -7.95 -4.18 4.48
CA PHE A 39 -7.36 -5.47 4.17
C PHE A 39 -8.41 -6.42 3.63
N THR A 40 -8.08 -7.14 2.57
CA THR A 40 -8.92 -8.19 2.02
C THR A 40 -8.24 -9.54 2.14
N LEU A 41 -9.05 -10.56 2.40
CA LEU A 41 -8.67 -11.94 2.22
C LEU A 41 -9.44 -12.50 1.04
N ASP A 42 -8.69 -12.78 -0.02
CA ASP A 42 -9.22 -13.29 -1.26
C ASP A 42 -8.83 -14.76 -1.44
N ILE A 43 -9.75 -15.55 -2.00
CA ILE A 43 -9.57 -16.99 -2.20
C ILE A 43 -9.91 -17.34 -3.64
N LYS A 44 -9.11 -18.21 -4.26
CA LYS A 44 -9.41 -18.87 -5.55
C LYS A 44 -9.11 -20.36 -5.48
N GLU A 45 -9.74 -21.16 -6.33
CA GLU A 45 -9.28 -22.55 -6.59
C GLU A 45 -7.85 -22.49 -7.15
N ALA A 46 -6.99 -23.41 -6.71
CA ALA A 46 -5.57 -23.40 -7.05
C ALA A 46 -5.38 -23.59 -8.55
N SER A 47 -4.75 -22.59 -9.16
CA SER A 47 -4.57 -22.46 -10.59
C SER A 47 -3.42 -21.48 -10.84
N ASP A 48 -2.71 -21.69 -11.95
CA ASP A 48 -1.64 -20.80 -12.41
C ASP A 48 -2.16 -19.42 -12.88
N ASP A 49 -3.48 -19.28 -13.07
CA ASP A 49 -4.14 -18.03 -13.46
C ASP A 49 -4.61 -17.21 -12.25
N ASP A 50 -4.18 -15.96 -12.16
CA ASP A 50 -4.51 -15.01 -11.09
C ASP A 50 -5.80 -14.21 -11.28
N SER A 51 -6.58 -14.46 -12.33
CA SER A 51 -7.75 -13.63 -12.68
C SER A 51 -9.04 -13.90 -11.88
N ASN A 52 -9.06 -14.86 -10.96
CA ASN A 52 -10.31 -15.42 -10.37
C ASN A 52 -10.39 -15.43 -8.84
N TYR A 53 -9.75 -14.46 -8.18
CA TYR A 53 -9.88 -14.30 -6.72
C TYR A 53 -11.26 -13.76 -6.34
N VAL A 54 -11.87 -14.35 -5.31
CA VAL A 54 -13.10 -13.86 -4.69
C VAL A 54 -12.79 -13.33 -3.31
N THR A 55 -13.13 -12.07 -3.05
CA THR A 55 -13.01 -11.47 -1.72
C THR A 55 -13.99 -12.12 -0.77
N LYS A 56 -13.46 -12.78 0.26
CA LYS A 56 -14.25 -13.47 1.27
C LYS A 56 -14.32 -12.69 2.59
N MET A 57 -13.40 -11.75 2.80
CA MET A 57 -13.43 -10.84 3.95
C MET A 57 -12.82 -9.50 3.62
N THR A 58 -13.37 -8.45 4.24
CA THR A 58 -12.85 -7.08 4.23
C THR A 58 -12.77 -6.59 5.67
N LEU A 59 -11.61 -6.06 6.06
CA LEU A 59 -11.34 -5.57 7.41
C LEU A 59 -10.79 -4.14 7.33
N ALA A 60 -11.46 -3.20 8.01
CA ALA A 60 -10.93 -1.87 8.24
C ALA A 60 -10.00 -1.92 9.45
N ASP A 61 -8.73 -1.53 9.25
CA ASP A 61 -7.68 -1.45 10.26
C ASP A 61 -7.82 -2.45 11.44
N PRO A 62 -7.67 -3.76 11.16
CA PRO A 62 -7.88 -4.79 12.14
C PRO A 62 -6.71 -4.81 13.10
N GLY A 63 -6.80 -3.99 14.15
CA GLY A 63 -6.04 -4.12 15.38
C GLY A 63 -6.08 -5.57 15.88
N HIS A 64 -5.07 -6.33 15.44
CA HIS A 64 -4.63 -7.66 15.88
C HIS A 64 -5.72 -8.74 16.08
N ARG A 65 -5.77 -9.65 15.09
CA ARG A 65 -6.46 -10.95 15.02
C ARG A 65 -7.97 -10.88 14.75
N ASN A 66 -8.39 -11.42 13.60
CA ASN A 66 -9.79 -11.74 13.33
C ASN A 66 -9.98 -13.23 13.07
N ASN A 67 -11.07 -13.77 13.59
CA ASN A 67 -11.46 -15.16 13.36
C ASN A 67 -12.24 -15.25 12.05
N VAL A 68 -11.80 -16.13 11.16
CA VAL A 68 -12.28 -16.23 9.77
C VAL A 68 -13.13 -17.48 9.52
N THR A 69 -13.85 -17.93 10.56
CA THR A 69 -14.63 -19.18 10.53
C THR A 69 -15.67 -19.22 9.40
N SER A 70 -16.17 -18.06 8.93
CA SER A 70 -17.20 -17.98 7.87
C SER A 70 -16.68 -18.11 6.43
N LEU A 71 -15.36 -18.11 6.18
CA LEU A 71 -14.81 -18.14 4.81
C LEU A 71 -15.05 -19.46 4.06
N LEU A 72 -15.41 -20.52 4.79
CA LEU A 72 -15.25 -21.91 4.35
C LEU A 72 -16.56 -22.60 4.02
N ALA A 73 -17.69 -21.95 4.33
CA ALA A 73 -19.01 -22.51 4.08
C ALA A 73 -19.24 -22.88 2.61
N ASP A 74 -18.55 -22.21 1.69
CA ASP A 74 -18.69 -22.42 0.24
C ASP A 74 -17.53 -23.21 -0.38
N LEU A 75 -16.52 -23.65 0.38
CA LEU A 75 -15.37 -24.36 -0.19
C LEU A 75 -15.67 -25.85 -0.39
N LYS A 76 -15.17 -26.40 -1.49
CA LYS A 76 -15.37 -27.81 -1.88
C LYS A 76 -14.32 -28.70 -1.23
N ILE A 77 -14.76 -29.85 -0.70
CA ILE A 77 -13.86 -30.86 -0.16
C ILE A 77 -12.99 -31.44 -1.28
N GLY A 78 -11.68 -31.57 -1.03
CA GLY A 78 -10.71 -32.16 -1.97
C GLY A 78 -10.17 -31.21 -3.03
N VAL A 79 -10.49 -29.91 -2.95
CA VAL A 79 -9.96 -28.88 -3.85
C VAL A 79 -8.87 -28.08 -3.12
N ASN A 80 -7.75 -27.83 -3.80
CA ASN A 80 -6.70 -26.94 -3.32
C ASN A 80 -7.10 -25.49 -3.60
N TYR A 81 -6.81 -24.58 -2.67
CA TYR A 81 -7.13 -23.17 -2.80
C TYR A 81 -5.87 -22.31 -2.61
N THR A 82 -5.78 -21.22 -3.35
CA THR A 82 -4.78 -20.17 -3.15
C THR A 82 -5.43 -19.03 -2.38
N LEU A 83 -4.76 -18.58 -1.31
CA LEU A 83 -5.17 -17.42 -0.53
C LEU A 83 -4.26 -16.24 -0.83
N LYS A 84 -4.85 -15.06 -1.00
CA LYS A 84 -4.13 -13.80 -1.17
C LYS A 84 -4.58 -12.82 -0.10
N LEU A 85 -3.61 -12.23 0.58
CA LEU A 85 -3.83 -11.04 1.41
C LEU A 85 -3.41 -9.82 0.61
N ALA A 86 -4.30 -8.84 0.56
CA ALA A 86 -4.02 -7.54 -0.03
C ALA A 86 -4.37 -6.43 0.95
N SER A 87 -3.63 -5.33 0.86
CA SER A 87 -3.98 -4.08 1.52
C SER A 87 -4.22 -2.99 0.49
N THR A 88 -5.19 -2.14 0.77
CA THR A 88 -5.47 -0.95 -0.03
C THR A 88 -5.43 0.27 0.87
N SER A 89 -4.65 1.26 0.46
CA SER A 89 -4.67 2.61 1.04
C SER A 89 -5.47 3.52 0.12
N THR A 90 -6.25 4.40 0.71
CA THR A 90 -7.04 5.41 -0.01
C THR A 90 -6.23 6.67 -0.32
N LYS A 91 -4.99 6.78 0.19
CA LYS A 91 -4.15 7.96 -0.01
C LYS A 91 -3.48 7.94 -1.39
N PRO A 92 -3.51 9.06 -2.13
CA PRO A 92 -2.82 9.16 -3.41
C PRO A 92 -1.30 8.96 -3.25
N LEU A 93 -0.74 7.96 -3.95
CA LEU A 93 0.70 7.77 -4.08
C LEU A 93 1.18 8.47 -5.35
N PHE A 94 2.10 9.42 -5.23
CA PHE A 94 2.60 10.16 -6.38
C PHE A 94 4.06 9.83 -6.75
N GLN A 95 4.77 9.09 -5.90
CA GLN A 95 6.10 8.58 -6.18
C GLN A 95 6.31 7.25 -5.45
N LYS A 96 6.85 6.24 -6.15
CA LYS A 96 7.28 4.97 -5.56
C LYS A 96 8.63 4.51 -6.11
N ARG A 97 9.54 4.14 -5.21
CA ARG A 97 10.78 3.38 -5.48
C ARG A 97 10.75 2.07 -4.70
N MET A 98 11.23 1.00 -5.28
CA MET A 98 11.30 -0.32 -4.64
C MET A 98 12.38 -1.24 -5.21
N ASP A 99 12.67 -1.19 -6.51
CA ASP A 99 13.47 -2.21 -7.19
C ASP A 99 14.30 -1.70 -8.36
N ASP A 100 14.34 -0.39 -8.59
CA ASP A 100 15.03 0.26 -9.70
C ASP A 100 14.59 -0.24 -11.10
N SER A 101 13.35 -0.75 -11.21
CA SER A 101 12.76 -1.16 -12.49
C SER A 101 12.45 0.00 -13.43
N VAL A 102 12.39 1.24 -12.92
CA VAL A 102 12.12 2.44 -13.71
C VAL A 102 13.28 3.43 -13.60
N ASP A 103 13.75 3.93 -14.76
CA ASP A 103 14.74 5.01 -14.79
C ASP A 103 14.11 6.35 -14.37
N PHE A 104 14.66 6.98 -13.32
CA PHE A 104 14.27 8.31 -12.83
C PHE A 104 15.17 9.44 -13.37
N TYR A 105 16.21 9.12 -14.14
CA TYR A 105 17.03 10.12 -14.83
C TYR A 105 16.32 10.61 -16.11
N ARG A 106 15.29 11.44 -15.91
CA ARG A 106 14.35 11.88 -16.96
C ARG A 106 14.39 13.38 -17.19
N ASP A 107 13.87 13.79 -18.35
CA ASP A 107 13.77 15.19 -18.72
C ASP A 107 12.57 15.91 -18.06
N TRP A 108 12.46 17.22 -18.32
CA TRP A 108 11.38 18.05 -17.77
C TRP A 108 9.99 17.59 -18.19
N ASN A 109 9.81 17.15 -19.44
CA ASN A 109 8.51 16.74 -19.96
C ASN A 109 8.05 15.44 -19.31
N ASP A 110 8.96 14.49 -19.12
CA ASP A 110 8.69 13.25 -18.39
C ASP A 110 8.24 13.55 -16.96
N TYR A 111 8.95 14.41 -16.22
CA TYR A 111 8.55 14.80 -14.87
C TYR A 111 7.24 15.61 -14.82
N LYS A 112 6.94 16.39 -15.87
CA LYS A 112 5.68 17.13 -16.02
C LYS A 112 4.48 16.20 -16.16
N TYR A 113 4.55 15.22 -17.06
CA TYR A 113 3.43 14.34 -17.40
C TYR A 113 3.37 13.06 -16.56
N GLY A 114 4.50 12.67 -15.96
CA GLY A 114 4.66 11.44 -15.19
C GLY A 114 5.20 10.29 -16.04
N PHE A 115 5.78 9.30 -15.36
CA PHE A 115 6.38 8.11 -15.96
C PHE A 115 6.31 6.92 -15.00
N GLY A 116 6.56 5.71 -15.52
CA GLY A 116 6.52 4.46 -14.76
C GLY A 116 5.13 3.81 -14.73
N ASN A 117 4.93 2.89 -13.78
CA ASN A 117 3.70 2.11 -13.62
C ASN A 117 3.08 2.39 -12.25
N LEU A 118 1.80 2.79 -12.21
CA LEU A 118 1.11 3.07 -10.94
C LEU A 118 1.03 1.85 -10.00
N SER A 119 1.12 0.63 -10.55
CA SER A 119 1.21 -0.61 -9.78
C SER A 119 2.64 -0.94 -9.31
N GLY A 120 3.65 -0.20 -9.76
CA GLY A 120 5.07 -0.39 -9.47
C GLY A 120 5.78 0.94 -9.23
N GLU A 121 7.04 1.06 -9.67
CA GLU A 121 7.77 2.32 -9.59
C GLU A 121 7.22 3.38 -10.56
N HIS A 122 7.03 4.60 -10.07
CA HIS A 122 6.49 5.68 -10.88
C HIS A 122 6.73 7.07 -10.29
N TRP A 123 6.51 8.06 -11.15
CA TRP A 123 6.28 9.45 -10.81
C TRP A 123 4.95 9.89 -11.43
N LEU A 124 4.00 10.38 -10.62
CA LEU A 124 2.65 10.71 -11.07
C LEU A 124 2.60 11.84 -12.10
N GLY A 125 3.57 12.76 -12.04
CA GLY A 125 3.67 13.93 -12.89
C GLY A 125 3.33 15.23 -12.18
N ASN A 126 4.17 16.24 -12.36
CA ASN A 126 4.08 17.53 -11.66
C ASN A 126 2.78 18.26 -11.98
N ASN A 127 2.25 18.16 -13.21
CA ASN A 127 0.96 18.76 -13.54
C ASN A 127 -0.18 18.16 -12.71
N LYS A 128 -0.18 16.84 -12.52
CA LYS A 128 -1.22 16.15 -11.74
C LYS A 128 -1.08 16.49 -10.26
N MET A 129 0.14 16.51 -9.73
CA MET A 129 0.41 16.93 -8.36
C MET A 129 0.03 18.39 -8.10
N TYR A 130 0.27 19.29 -9.05
CA TYR A 130 -0.12 20.70 -8.92
C TYR A 130 -1.64 20.84 -8.88
N LEU A 131 -2.35 20.16 -9.79
CA LEU A 131 -3.81 20.16 -9.80
C LEU A 131 -4.39 19.57 -8.52
N LEU A 132 -3.81 18.50 -7.99
CA LEU A 132 -4.23 17.89 -6.73
C LEU A 132 -4.03 18.85 -5.56
N THR A 133 -2.79 19.30 -5.34
CA THR A 133 -2.41 20.16 -4.20
C THR A 133 -2.94 21.59 -4.27
N SER A 134 -3.64 21.96 -5.35
CA SER A 134 -4.34 23.24 -5.46
C SER A 134 -5.83 23.14 -5.09
N GLN A 135 -6.36 21.94 -4.86
CA GLN A 135 -7.79 21.74 -4.56
C GLN A 135 -8.12 21.92 -3.08
N ASP A 136 -7.20 21.56 -2.20
CA ASP A 136 -7.37 21.61 -0.74
C ASP A 136 -6.00 21.62 -0.06
N ASP A 137 -5.98 21.67 1.26
CA ASP A 137 -4.77 21.47 2.05
C ASP A 137 -4.42 19.98 2.12
N TYR A 138 -3.19 19.64 1.71
CA TYR A 138 -2.66 18.28 1.75
C TYR A 138 -1.46 18.21 2.69
N GLU A 139 -1.23 17.04 3.26
CA GLU A 139 0.00 16.68 3.97
C GLU A 139 0.90 15.84 3.05
N LEU A 140 2.21 15.91 3.26
CA LEU A 140 3.18 15.04 2.60
C LEU A 140 3.71 14.04 3.61
N ARG A 141 3.71 12.76 3.24
CA ARG A 141 4.50 11.73 3.92
C ARG A 141 5.45 11.05 2.95
N VAL A 142 6.69 10.89 3.38
CA VAL A 142 7.76 10.17 2.69
C VAL A 142 8.20 9.03 3.61
N ASP A 143 7.98 7.80 3.17
CA ASP A 143 8.49 6.60 3.83
C ASP A 143 9.73 6.08 3.10
N MET A 144 10.75 5.64 3.83
CA MET A 144 12.03 5.17 3.27
C MET A 144 12.62 4.02 4.09
N GLU A 145 13.28 3.10 3.40
CA GLU A 145 14.00 1.95 3.97
C GLU A 145 15.48 2.06 3.58
N ASP A 146 16.38 1.78 4.53
CA ASP A 146 17.80 1.62 4.21
C ASP A 146 18.13 0.18 3.76
N ALA A 147 19.36 -0.03 3.29
CA ALA A 147 19.81 -1.35 2.84
C ALA A 147 19.88 -2.41 3.97
N ALA A 148 19.79 -2.00 5.24
CA ALA A 148 19.74 -2.88 6.40
C ALA A 148 18.29 -3.21 6.82
N GLY A 149 17.29 -2.72 6.09
CA GLY A 149 15.87 -2.91 6.38
C GLY A 149 15.34 -2.00 7.49
N ILE A 150 16.07 -0.94 7.83
CA ILE A 150 15.64 0.05 8.82
C ILE A 150 14.76 1.09 8.14
N TRP A 151 13.55 1.24 8.69
CA TRP A 151 12.56 2.18 8.19
C TRP A 151 12.60 3.52 8.92
N ALA A 152 12.44 4.58 8.13
CA ALA A 152 12.21 5.93 8.61
C ALA A 152 11.10 6.62 7.80
N PHE A 153 10.53 7.68 8.36
CA PHE A 153 9.54 8.49 7.67
C PHE A 153 9.74 9.98 7.98
N ALA A 154 9.32 10.80 7.02
CA ALA A 154 9.22 12.25 7.11
C ALA A 154 7.81 12.68 6.75
N GLN A 155 7.13 13.39 7.65
CA GLN A 155 5.81 13.95 7.46
C GLN A 155 5.86 15.48 7.55
N TYR A 156 5.11 16.13 6.66
CA TYR A 156 4.92 17.57 6.63
C TYR A 156 3.43 17.87 6.69
N ASP A 157 3.02 18.69 7.66
CA ASP A 157 1.62 19.08 7.90
C ASP A 157 1.02 20.00 6.81
N HIS A 158 1.83 20.39 5.83
CA HIS A 158 1.39 21.04 4.60
C HIS A 158 2.27 20.61 3.43
N PHE A 159 1.64 20.40 2.28
CA PHE A 159 2.26 20.04 1.02
C PHE A 159 1.55 20.71 -0.13
N GLY A 160 2.32 21.45 -0.90
CA GLY A 160 1.87 21.94 -2.19
C GLY A 160 3.01 22.18 -3.14
N ILE A 161 2.73 22.06 -4.43
CA ILE A 161 3.63 22.54 -5.46
C ILE A 161 2.97 23.69 -6.20
N SER A 162 3.77 24.57 -6.79
CA SER A 162 3.25 25.68 -7.58
C SER A 162 3.09 25.28 -9.06
N SER A 163 2.57 26.20 -9.88
CA SER A 163 2.44 25.97 -11.32
C SER A 163 3.78 25.76 -12.04
N GLU A 164 3.72 25.25 -13.27
CA GLU A 164 4.88 25.13 -14.16
C GLU A 164 5.60 26.46 -14.40
N ALA A 165 4.86 27.58 -14.51
CA ALA A 165 5.43 28.92 -14.71
C ALA A 165 6.36 29.33 -13.55
N THR A 166 6.07 28.82 -12.36
CA THR A 166 6.88 28.98 -11.14
C THR A 166 7.78 27.78 -10.87
N LYS A 167 8.04 26.96 -11.90
CA LYS A 167 8.92 25.79 -11.90
C LYS A 167 8.55 24.74 -10.85
N TYR A 168 7.25 24.54 -10.63
CA TYR A 168 6.73 23.57 -9.64
C TYR A 168 7.33 23.73 -8.24
N ARG A 169 7.59 24.98 -7.81
CA ARG A 169 8.21 25.27 -6.51
C ARG A 169 7.47 24.56 -5.38
N LEU A 170 8.22 23.76 -4.61
CA LEU A 170 7.74 23.02 -3.46
C LEU A 170 7.46 23.96 -2.28
N ARG A 171 6.35 23.69 -1.58
CA ARG A 171 5.93 24.34 -0.35
C ARG A 171 5.62 23.24 0.67
N LEU A 172 6.28 23.31 1.81
CA LEU A 172 6.13 22.35 2.89
C LEU A 172 5.83 23.08 4.19
N GLY A 173 5.07 22.42 5.05
CA GLY A 173 4.80 22.85 6.41
C GLY A 173 5.86 22.35 7.41
N ASN A 174 5.43 22.14 8.65
CA ASN A 174 6.29 21.69 9.74
C ASN A 174 6.64 20.21 9.58
N TYR A 175 7.91 19.90 9.84
CA TYR A 175 8.42 18.54 9.82
C TYR A 175 8.05 17.79 11.10
N SER A 176 7.72 16.51 10.95
CA SER A 176 7.70 15.50 12.00
C SER A 176 8.17 14.16 11.41
N GLY A 177 8.91 13.36 12.17
CA GLY A 177 9.48 12.14 11.63
C GLY A 177 10.70 11.65 12.39
N ASN A 178 11.21 10.51 11.96
CA ASN A 178 12.44 9.90 12.45
C ASN A 178 13.49 9.69 11.34
N ALA A 179 13.23 10.23 10.14
CA ALA A 179 14.18 10.29 9.03
C ALA A 179 15.26 11.35 9.27
#